data_AF-A0A5C8G585-F1
#
_entry.id   AF-A0A5C8G585-F1
#
_cell.length_a   1.000
_cell.length_b   1.000
_cell.length_c   1.000
_cell.angle_alpha   90.00
_cell.angle_beta   90.00
_cell.angle_gamma   90.00
#
_symmetry.space_group_name_H-M   'P 1'
#
loop_
_entity.id
_entity.type
_entity.pdbx_description
1 polymer ?
#
loop_
_entity_poly.entity_id
_entity_poly.type
_entity_poly.pdbx_seq_one_letter_code
_entity_poly.pdbx_strand_id
1 'polypeptide(L)'
;MLNGKSTSIYDKDFLKEVYEKTKIDINIINNLSEEFKNILQPEIEDHYLSHLVSSIETIINKEKVNSFLKSINKNLNLNEEDRRELLNFVVNNKFRFYPILLRKTKGLPLPASVDFMWRDNIQSEGAIIYYSAEITDKKQLRIFIAHELGHIYFETISKIKRDNDKYSLEDYSNLFALFTIIDKDNFYNYRCKELTEENTLTSINSILSILSQVYRK
;
A
#
# COMPACT_ATOMS: atom_id res chain seq x y z
N MET A 1 -32.39 -2.13 -3.64
CA MET A 1 -32.25 -0.97 -2.73
C MET A 1 -30.94 -1.09 -1.97
N LEU A 2 -29.94 -0.32 -2.37
CA LEU A 2 -28.83 0.09 -1.51
C LEU A 2 -28.59 1.56 -1.88
N ASN A 3 -29.27 2.45 -1.16
CA ASN A 3 -29.08 3.89 -1.30
C ASN A 3 -27.64 4.20 -0.87
N GLY A 4 -26.83 4.68 -1.81
CA GLY A 4 -25.54 5.26 -1.54
C GLY A 4 -25.71 6.52 -0.70
N LYS A 5 -25.71 6.37 0.63
CA LYS A 5 -25.45 7.48 1.53
C LYS A 5 -23.95 7.75 1.51
N SER A 6 -23.57 8.98 1.20
CA SER A 6 -22.23 9.49 1.47
C SER A 6 -21.89 9.24 2.94
N THR A 7 -20.92 8.35 3.20
CA THR A 7 -20.38 8.00 4.53
C THR A 7 -19.30 8.99 4.99
N SER A 8 -19.47 10.27 4.66
CA SER A 8 -18.52 11.30 5.08
C SER A 8 -18.77 11.66 6.54
N ILE A 9 -17.75 11.53 7.39
CA ILE A 9 -17.80 11.93 8.80
C ILE A 9 -17.73 13.46 8.98
N TYR A 10 -17.50 14.22 7.90
CA TYR A 10 -17.36 15.68 7.91
C TYR A 10 -18.73 16.39 7.95
N ASP A 11 -19.64 15.93 8.80
CA ASP A 11 -20.91 16.60 9.03
C ASP A 11 -20.74 17.81 9.97
N LYS A 12 -21.81 18.60 10.10
CA LYS A 12 -21.78 19.82 10.93
C LYS A 12 -21.48 19.53 12.39
N ASP A 13 -21.89 18.37 12.91
CA ASP A 13 -21.72 18.03 14.31
C ASP A 13 -20.25 17.67 14.59
N PHE A 14 -19.62 16.88 13.71
CA PHE A 14 -18.19 16.60 13.76
C PHE A 14 -17.34 17.88 13.68
N LEU A 15 -17.60 18.74 12.68
CA LEU A 15 -16.80 19.95 12.47
C LEU A 15 -16.93 20.93 13.64
N LYS A 16 -18.12 21.00 14.25
CA LYS A 16 -18.36 21.76 15.48
C LYS A 16 -17.57 21.21 16.66
N GLU A 17 -17.57 19.89 16.86
CA GLU A 17 -16.80 19.25 17.93
C GLU A 17 -15.29 19.52 17.77
N VAL A 18 -14.76 19.40 16.55
CA VAL A 18 -13.36 19.73 16.24
C VAL A 18 -13.06 21.19 16.57
N TYR A 19 -13.93 22.13 16.20
CA TYR A 19 -13.80 23.54 16.57
C TYR A 19 -13.79 23.74 18.08
N GLU A 20 -14.73 23.12 18.80
CA GLU A 20 -14.84 23.26 20.25
C GLU A 20 -13.59 22.76 20.98
N LYS A 21 -12.95 21.70 20.48
CA LYS A 21 -11.77 21.09 21.09
C LYS A 21 -10.45 21.75 20.69
N THR A 22 -10.32 22.20 19.44
CA THR A 22 -9.06 22.74 18.90
C THR A 22 -8.99 24.26 18.98
N LYS A 23 -10.13 24.95 19.02
CA LYS A 23 -10.26 26.41 18.90
C LYS A 23 -9.66 27.00 17.61
N ILE A 24 -9.44 26.17 16.58
CA ILE A 24 -9.02 26.61 15.25
C ILE A 24 -10.22 27.27 14.55
N ASP A 25 -9.99 28.31 13.75
CA ASP A 25 -11.06 28.99 13.00
C ASP A 25 -11.91 28.01 12.19
N ILE A 26 -13.24 28.13 12.30
CA ILE A 26 -14.19 27.21 11.67
C ILE A 26 -14.07 27.20 10.15
N ASN A 27 -13.69 28.30 9.51
CA ASN A 27 -13.49 28.35 8.07
C ASN A 27 -12.26 27.53 7.66
N ILE A 28 -11.18 27.54 8.46
CA ILE A 28 -10.02 26.69 8.22
C ILE A 28 -10.39 25.22 8.32
N ILE A 29 -11.15 24.85 9.37
CA ILE A 29 -11.64 23.48 9.57
C ILE A 29 -12.50 23.03 8.38
N ASN A 30 -13.44 23.87 7.94
CA ASN A 30 -14.29 23.58 6.80
C ASN A 30 -13.47 23.40 5.52
N ASN A 31 -12.56 24.31 5.22
CA ASN A 31 -11.71 24.23 4.03
C ASN A 31 -10.88 22.93 4.02
N LEU A 32 -10.24 22.60 5.14
CA LEU A 32 -9.43 21.38 5.25
C LEU A 32 -10.30 20.11 5.14
N SER A 33 -11.51 20.10 5.71
CA SER A 33 -12.42 18.96 5.57
C SER A 33 -12.85 18.74 4.11
N GLU A 34 -13.08 19.82 3.36
CA GLU A 34 -13.43 19.74 1.95
C GLU A 34 -12.22 19.31 1.11
N GLU A 35 -11.00 19.76 1.41
CA GLU A 35 -9.79 19.25 0.77
C GLU A 35 -9.61 17.74 1.04
N PHE A 36 -9.75 17.30 2.29
CA PHE A 36 -9.66 15.89 2.63
C PHE A 36 -10.68 15.04 1.85
N LYS A 37 -11.93 15.51 1.81
CA LYS A 37 -13.02 14.81 1.14
C LYS A 37 -12.88 14.79 -0.38
N ASN A 38 -12.49 15.90 -0.99
CA ASN A 38 -12.52 16.05 -2.45
C ASN A 38 -11.18 15.70 -3.11
N ILE A 39 -10.07 15.73 -2.36
CA ILE A 39 -8.72 15.46 -2.87
C ILE A 39 -8.18 14.15 -2.31
N LEU A 40 -8.13 14.00 -0.98
CA LEU A 40 -7.44 12.84 -0.36
C LEU A 40 -8.27 11.55 -0.35
N GLN A 41 -9.56 11.61 -0.02
CA GLN A 41 -10.40 10.41 0.04
C GLN A 41 -10.47 9.65 -1.30
N PRO A 42 -10.65 10.31 -2.47
CA PRO A 42 -10.62 9.61 -3.75
C PRO A 42 -9.31 8.84 -3.99
N GLU A 43 -8.16 9.46 -3.67
CA GLU A 43 -6.85 8.83 -3.80
C GLU A 43 -6.71 7.61 -2.87
N ILE A 44 -7.13 7.72 -1.61
CA ILE A 44 -7.10 6.60 -0.65
C ILE A 44 -7.93 5.42 -1.16
N GLU A 45 -9.12 5.70 -1.69
CA GLU A 45 -10.02 4.66 -2.20
C GLU A 45 -9.45 3.93 -3.42
N ASP A 46 -8.76 4.67 -4.30
CA ASP A 46 -8.10 4.13 -5.50
C ASP A 46 -6.83 3.35 -5.14
N HIS A 47 -6.14 3.73 -4.06
CA HIS A 47 -4.96 3.05 -3.52
C HIS A 47 -5.29 1.98 -2.47
N TYR A 48 -6.48 1.37 -2.54
CA TYR A 48 -6.98 0.44 -1.52
C TYR A 48 -6.02 -0.71 -1.17
N LEU A 49 -5.26 -1.24 -2.13
CA LEU A 49 -4.27 -2.33 -1.88
C LEU A 49 -2.86 -1.83 -1.52
N SER A 50 -2.66 -0.54 -1.28
CA SER A 50 -1.36 0.06 -0.93
C SER A 50 -0.63 -0.65 0.22
N HIS A 51 -1.35 -1.09 1.26
CA HIS A 51 -0.77 -1.83 2.37
C HIS A 51 -0.18 -3.18 1.92
N LEU A 52 -0.86 -3.88 1.00
CA LEU A 52 -0.39 -5.15 0.48
C LEU A 52 0.80 -4.94 -0.45
N VAL A 53 0.73 -3.96 -1.35
CA VAL A 53 1.84 -3.55 -2.21
C VAL A 53 3.08 -3.28 -1.36
N SER A 54 2.94 -2.42 -0.34
CA SER A 54 4.03 -2.06 0.57
C SER A 54 4.56 -3.26 1.36
N SER A 55 3.70 -4.22 1.72
CA SER A 55 4.09 -5.44 2.43
C SER A 55 4.90 -6.39 1.54
N ILE A 56 4.45 -6.62 0.30
CA ILE A 56 5.16 -7.41 -0.70
C ILE A 56 6.51 -6.76 -1.01
N GLU A 57 6.53 -5.45 -1.30
CA GLU A 57 7.76 -4.69 -1.49
C GLU A 57 8.70 -4.87 -0.29
N THR A 58 8.21 -4.72 0.94
CA THR A 58 9.04 -4.87 2.15
C THR A 58 9.67 -6.26 2.25
N ILE A 59 8.94 -7.32 1.92
CA ILE A 59 9.46 -8.69 1.95
C ILE A 59 10.59 -8.85 0.92
N ILE A 60 10.36 -8.43 -0.33
CA ILE A 60 11.36 -8.54 -1.40
C ILE A 60 12.59 -7.69 -1.08
N ASN A 61 12.38 -6.44 -0.65
CA ASN A 61 13.46 -5.50 -0.34
C ASN A 61 14.33 -6.00 0.82
N LYS A 62 13.78 -6.67 1.83
CA LYS A 62 14.58 -7.26 2.91
C LYS A 62 15.58 -8.29 2.38
N GLU A 63 15.17 -9.14 1.45
CA GLU A 63 16.07 -10.12 0.83
C GLU A 63 17.12 -9.44 -0.06
N LYS A 64 16.71 -8.46 -0.87
CA LYS A 64 17.62 -7.70 -1.74
C LYS A 64 18.66 -6.89 -0.96
N VAL A 65 18.26 -6.22 0.12
CA VAL A 65 19.17 -5.51 1.03
C VAL A 65 20.21 -6.47 1.58
N ASN A 66 19.82 -7.65 2.07
CA ASN A 66 20.76 -8.63 2.60
C ASN A 66 21.73 -9.15 1.53
N SER A 67 21.27 -9.34 0.30
CA SER A 67 22.11 -9.73 -0.83
C SER A 67 23.13 -8.63 -1.18
N PHE A 68 22.66 -7.38 -1.25
CA PHE A 68 23.48 -6.22 -1.57
C PHE A 68 24.53 -5.93 -0.48
N LEU A 69 24.18 -6.05 0.80
CA LEU A 69 25.15 -5.93 1.90
C LEU A 69 26.24 -7.01 1.80
N LYS A 70 25.89 -8.25 1.42
CA LYS A 70 26.86 -9.32 1.18
C LYS A 70 27.78 -9.02 -0.01
N SER A 71 27.26 -8.44 -1.09
CA SER A 71 28.07 -8.11 -2.27
C SER A 71 29.04 -6.96 -1.97
N ILE A 72 28.60 -5.90 -1.28
CA ILE A 72 29.47 -4.82 -0.80
C ILE A 72 30.59 -5.39 0.06
N ASN A 73 30.24 -6.21 1.06
CA ASN A 73 31.22 -6.76 2.00
C ASN A 73 32.29 -7.62 1.32
N LYS A 74 31.93 -8.33 0.24
CA LYS A 74 32.86 -9.19 -0.52
C LYS A 74 33.65 -8.46 -1.60
N ASN A 75 33.25 -7.26 -1.99
CA ASN A 75 33.91 -6.53 -3.06
C ASN A 75 35.20 -5.87 -2.55
N LEU A 76 36.35 -6.42 -2.92
CA LEU A 76 37.67 -5.95 -2.51
C LEU A 76 38.14 -4.69 -3.28
N ASN A 77 37.45 -4.31 -4.35
CA ASN A 77 37.80 -3.15 -5.18
C ASN A 77 37.14 -1.85 -4.70
N LEU A 78 36.19 -1.93 -3.77
CA LEU A 78 35.55 -0.77 -3.14
C LEU A 78 36.47 -0.21 -2.05
N ASN A 79 36.80 1.08 -2.16
CA ASN A 79 37.51 1.78 -1.10
C ASN A 79 36.61 1.93 0.16
N GLU A 80 37.23 2.25 1.28
CA GLU A 80 36.54 2.31 2.58
C GLU A 80 35.51 3.44 2.69
N GLU A 81 35.70 4.54 1.96
CA GLU A 81 34.77 5.68 1.96
C GLU A 81 33.49 5.33 1.20
N ASP A 82 33.62 4.85 -0.04
CA ASP A 82 32.50 4.40 -0.87
C ASP A 82 31.74 3.26 -0.20
N ARG A 83 32.46 2.31 0.41
CA ARG A 83 31.84 1.22 1.19
C ARG A 83 30.97 1.77 2.31
N ARG A 84 31.49 2.73 3.07
CA ARG A 84 30.76 3.34 4.19
C ARG A 84 29.53 4.11 3.70
N GLU A 85 29.66 4.84 2.60
CA GLU A 85 28.55 5.60 2.03
C GLU A 85 27.44 4.67 1.54
N LEU A 86 27.78 3.62 0.80
CA LEU A 86 26.83 2.61 0.33
C LEU A 86 26.14 1.90 1.50
N LEU A 87 26.88 1.50 2.53
CA LEU A 87 26.28 0.92 3.74
C LEU A 87 25.33 1.90 4.41
N ASN A 88 25.71 3.18 4.52
CA ASN A 88 24.87 4.22 5.11
C ASN A 88 23.56 4.43 4.34
N PHE A 89 23.61 4.35 3.01
CA PHE A 89 22.42 4.42 2.16
C PHE A 89 21.47 3.25 2.39
N VAL A 90 22.02 2.04 2.51
CA VAL A 90 21.25 0.80 2.65
C VAL A 90 20.66 0.66 4.04
N VAL A 91 21.47 0.84 5.08
CA VAL A 91 21.08 0.69 6.50
C VAL A 91 19.98 1.69 6.87
N ASN A 92 20.01 2.89 6.29
CA ASN A 92 18.99 3.91 6.55
C ASN A 92 17.78 3.80 5.61
N ASN A 93 17.62 2.70 4.87
CA ASN A 93 16.50 2.48 3.95
C ASN A 93 16.28 3.65 2.96
N LYS A 94 17.37 4.30 2.52
CA LYS A 94 17.28 5.44 1.58
C LYS A 94 16.99 5.00 0.14
N PHE A 95 17.04 3.69 -0.13
CA PHE A 95 16.75 3.11 -1.43
C PHE A 95 15.69 2.02 -1.33
N ARG A 96 14.82 1.99 -2.34
CA ARG A 96 13.91 0.87 -2.61
C ARG A 96 14.49 0.08 -3.78
N PHE A 97 14.96 -1.14 -3.50
CA PHE A 97 15.54 -2.07 -4.47
C PHE A 97 14.50 -2.73 -5.37
N TYR A 98 13.26 -2.90 -4.89
CA TYR A 98 12.17 -3.45 -5.69
C TYR A 98 10.92 -2.58 -5.53
N PRO A 99 10.65 -1.66 -6.46
CA PRO A 99 9.40 -0.91 -6.48
C PRO A 99 8.30 -1.70 -7.20
N ILE A 100 7.07 -1.59 -6.69
CA ILE A 100 5.84 -2.00 -7.37
C ILE A 100 5.03 -0.74 -7.65
N LEU A 101 4.90 -0.39 -8.93
CA LEU A 101 4.18 0.79 -9.37
C LEU A 101 2.79 0.43 -9.85
N LEU A 102 1.77 1.17 -9.43
CA LEU A 102 0.41 1.03 -9.93
C LEU A 102 0.12 2.13 -10.97
N ARG A 103 -0.33 1.76 -12.17
CA ARG A 103 -0.55 2.69 -13.29
C ARG A 103 -1.91 2.50 -13.96
N LYS A 104 -2.81 3.45 -13.71
CA LYS A 104 -4.10 3.55 -14.43
C LYS A 104 -3.85 3.95 -15.87
N THR A 105 -4.32 3.15 -16.84
CA THR A 105 -4.05 3.34 -18.27
C THR A 105 -5.30 3.09 -19.11
N LYS A 106 -5.47 3.84 -20.20
CA LYS A 106 -6.57 3.66 -21.16
C LYS A 106 -6.20 2.66 -22.26
N GLY A 107 -7.20 1.97 -22.80
CA GLY A 107 -7.03 1.11 -23.97
C GLY A 107 -6.20 -0.15 -23.71
N LEU A 108 -6.18 -0.63 -22.47
CA LEU A 108 -5.54 -1.91 -22.16
C LEU A 108 -6.33 -3.08 -22.77
N PRO A 109 -5.63 -4.11 -23.30
CA PRO A 109 -6.29 -5.30 -23.82
C PRO A 109 -6.90 -6.18 -22.71
N LEU A 110 -6.39 -6.06 -21.48
CA LEU A 110 -6.84 -6.78 -20.29
C LEU A 110 -7.24 -5.80 -19.18
N PRO A 111 -8.11 -6.22 -18.24
CA PRO A 111 -8.49 -5.41 -17.07
C PRO A 111 -7.31 -4.89 -16.24
N ALA A 112 -6.29 -5.73 -16.09
CA ALA A 112 -5.00 -5.40 -15.52
C ALA A 112 -3.92 -6.30 -16.14
N SER A 113 -2.67 -5.90 -15.98
CA SER A 113 -1.51 -6.67 -16.39
C SER A 113 -0.26 -6.22 -15.64
N VAL A 114 0.58 -7.15 -15.25
CA VAL A 114 1.93 -6.87 -14.73
C VAL A 114 2.97 -6.83 -15.84
N ASP A 115 3.86 -5.84 -15.76
CA ASP A 115 5.11 -5.77 -16.49
C ASP A 115 6.28 -5.76 -15.50
N PHE A 116 7.28 -6.59 -15.75
CA PHE A 116 8.43 -6.73 -14.86
C PHE A 116 9.56 -5.83 -15.33
N MET A 117 9.94 -4.87 -14.49
CA MET A 117 11.06 -3.96 -14.75
C MET A 117 12.37 -4.74 -14.74
N TRP A 118 13.26 -4.43 -15.69
CA TRP A 118 14.63 -4.94 -15.89
C TRP A 118 14.94 -6.29 -15.22
N ARG A 119 15.18 -7.32 -16.03
CA ARG A 119 15.54 -8.66 -15.54
C ARG A 119 17.02 -8.94 -15.76
N ASP A 120 17.73 -9.32 -14.70
CA ASP A 120 19.03 -9.99 -14.82
C ASP A 120 18.88 -11.47 -14.46
N ASN A 121 19.05 -12.29 -15.50
CA ASN A 121 19.19 -13.75 -15.56
C ASN A 121 18.25 -14.68 -14.76
N ILE A 122 17.47 -14.26 -13.75
CA ILE A 122 16.41 -15.06 -13.08
C ILE A 122 15.34 -14.17 -12.41
N GLN A 123 15.64 -12.93 -11.99
CA GLN A 123 14.71 -12.09 -11.22
C GLN A 123 14.59 -10.66 -11.77
N SER A 124 13.40 -10.08 -11.60
CA SER A 124 13.12 -8.68 -11.92
C SER A 124 13.61 -7.72 -10.82
N GLU A 125 13.89 -6.48 -11.20
CA GLU A 125 14.26 -5.40 -10.28
C GLU A 125 13.09 -4.50 -9.89
N GLY A 126 11.90 -4.79 -10.40
CA GLY A 126 10.66 -4.12 -10.01
C GLY A 126 9.49 -4.62 -10.85
N ALA A 127 8.32 -4.06 -10.59
CA ALA A 127 7.14 -4.36 -11.39
C ALA A 127 6.25 -3.12 -11.56
N ILE A 128 5.53 -3.07 -12.67
CA ILE A 128 4.48 -2.10 -12.94
C ILE A 128 3.20 -2.88 -13.18
N ILE A 129 2.19 -2.65 -12.35
CA ILE A 129 0.84 -3.16 -12.59
C ILE A 129 0.06 -2.07 -13.31
N TYR A 130 -0.25 -2.32 -14.58
CA TYR A 130 -1.18 -1.52 -15.34
C TYR A 130 -2.60 -1.98 -15.06
N TYR A 131 -3.53 -1.05 -14.94
CA TYR A 131 -4.95 -1.37 -14.78
C TYR A 131 -5.83 -0.40 -15.56
N SER A 132 -6.95 -0.92 -16.07
CA SER A 132 -7.79 -0.23 -17.03
C SER A 132 -8.50 0.97 -16.39
N ALA A 133 -8.39 2.13 -17.04
CA ALA A 133 -9.09 3.34 -16.65
C ALA A 133 -10.61 3.25 -16.92
N GLU A 134 -11.02 2.33 -17.80
CA GLU A 134 -12.40 2.08 -18.20
C GLU A 134 -13.19 1.28 -17.14
N ILE A 135 -12.50 0.58 -16.23
CA ILE A 135 -13.14 -0.14 -15.12
C ILE A 135 -13.44 0.85 -13.99
N THR A 136 -14.72 1.15 -13.80
CA THR A 136 -15.19 2.05 -12.74
C THR A 136 -15.58 1.33 -11.45
N ASP A 137 -15.81 0.01 -11.49
CA ASP A 137 -16.12 -0.76 -10.29
C ASP A 137 -14.83 -0.99 -9.48
N LYS A 138 -14.72 -0.27 -8.36
CA LYS A 138 -13.59 -0.37 -7.43
C LYS A 138 -13.41 -1.78 -6.86
N LYS A 139 -14.48 -2.56 -6.67
CA LYS A 139 -14.35 -3.94 -6.15
C LYS A 139 -13.70 -4.85 -7.18
N GLN A 140 -14.12 -4.76 -8.44
CA GLN A 140 -13.50 -5.51 -9.53
C GLN A 140 -12.04 -5.12 -9.70
N LEU A 141 -11.75 -3.81 -9.70
CA LEU A 141 -10.39 -3.31 -9.86
C LEU A 141 -9.43 -3.87 -8.79
N ARG A 142 -9.88 -3.92 -7.53
CA ARG A 142 -9.11 -4.49 -6.42
C ARG A 142 -8.78 -5.97 -6.65
N ILE A 143 -9.72 -6.76 -7.19
CA ILE A 143 -9.49 -8.17 -7.49
C ILE A 143 -8.44 -8.32 -8.59
N PHE A 144 -8.53 -7.55 -9.67
CA PHE A 144 -7.55 -7.59 -10.76
C PHE A 144 -6.15 -7.19 -10.29
N ILE A 145 -6.02 -6.12 -9.50
CA ILE A 145 -4.71 -5.75 -8.94
C ILE A 145 -4.18 -6.84 -7.99
N ALA A 146 -5.04 -7.46 -7.17
CA ALA A 146 -4.62 -8.56 -6.30
C ALA A 146 -4.14 -9.79 -7.08
N HIS A 147 -4.75 -10.07 -8.23
CA HIS A 147 -4.30 -11.12 -9.16
C HIS A 147 -2.90 -10.84 -9.70
N GLU A 148 -2.65 -9.62 -10.18
CA GLU A 148 -1.32 -9.22 -10.67
C GLU A 148 -0.26 -9.21 -9.56
N LEU A 149 -0.64 -8.88 -8.32
CA LEU A 149 0.23 -9.05 -7.15
C LEU A 149 0.57 -10.51 -6.88
N GLY A 150 -0.33 -11.44 -7.21
CA GLY A 150 -0.07 -12.88 -7.19
C GLY A 150 1.08 -13.27 -8.12
N HIS A 151 1.10 -12.75 -9.35
CA HIS A 151 2.21 -12.96 -10.28
C HIS A 151 3.55 -12.52 -9.71
N ILE A 152 3.58 -11.30 -9.12
CA ILE A 152 4.79 -10.78 -8.46
C ILE A 152 5.18 -11.68 -7.28
N TYR A 153 4.24 -12.06 -6.42
CA TYR A 153 4.50 -12.92 -5.26
C TYR A 153 5.12 -14.26 -5.66
N PHE A 154 4.58 -14.93 -6.69
CA PHE A 154 5.10 -16.22 -7.14
C PHE A 154 6.42 -16.11 -7.91
N GLU A 155 6.70 -14.98 -8.56
CA GLU A 155 8.00 -14.74 -9.20
C GLU A 155 9.10 -14.43 -8.18
N THR A 156 8.79 -13.68 -7.13
CA THR A 156 9.82 -13.03 -6.29
C THR A 156 9.93 -13.57 -4.87
N ILE A 157 8.84 -14.08 -4.28
CA ILE A 157 8.79 -14.45 -2.85
C ILE A 157 8.52 -15.94 -2.65
N SER A 158 7.55 -16.49 -3.40
CA SER A 158 7.02 -17.82 -3.12
C SER A 158 8.05 -18.91 -3.35
N LYS A 159 8.13 -19.85 -2.39
CA LYS A 159 8.95 -21.07 -2.49
C LYS A 159 8.12 -22.32 -2.78
N ILE A 160 6.82 -22.13 -3.05
CA ILE A 160 5.89 -23.22 -3.35
C ILE A 160 6.27 -23.83 -4.70
N LYS A 161 6.53 -25.15 -4.71
CA LYS A 161 6.70 -25.90 -5.96
C LYS A 161 5.33 -26.00 -6.65
N ARG A 162 5.23 -25.41 -7.84
CA ARG A 162 4.01 -25.44 -8.65
C ARG A 162 3.92 -26.74 -9.42
N ASP A 163 2.73 -27.33 -9.43
CA ASP A 163 2.40 -28.48 -10.28
C ASP A 163 1.93 -27.96 -11.64
N ASN A 164 2.90 -27.68 -12.51
CA ASN A 164 2.63 -27.05 -13.81
C ASN A 164 1.90 -27.99 -14.79
N ASP A 165 1.85 -29.30 -14.51
CA ASP A 165 1.09 -30.25 -15.32
C ASP A 165 -0.42 -30.18 -15.01
N LYS A 166 -0.78 -29.67 -13.82
CA LYS A 166 -2.16 -29.63 -13.33
C LYS A 166 -2.74 -28.23 -13.25
N TYR A 167 -1.93 -27.23 -12.89
CA TYR A 167 -2.39 -25.86 -12.65
C TYR A 167 -1.45 -24.85 -13.30
N SER A 168 -2.04 -23.83 -13.91
CA SER A 168 -1.31 -22.72 -14.52
C SER A 168 -0.88 -21.69 -13.48
N LEU A 169 0.05 -20.78 -13.84
CA LEU A 169 0.38 -19.63 -12.99
C LEU A 169 -0.86 -18.77 -12.70
N GLU A 170 -1.78 -18.63 -13.66
CA GLU A 170 -3.02 -17.90 -13.48
C GLU A 170 -3.89 -18.50 -12.38
N ASP A 171 -3.96 -19.83 -12.26
CA ASP A 171 -4.71 -20.49 -11.19
C ASP A 171 -4.14 -20.16 -9.81
N TYR A 172 -2.81 -20.15 -9.69
CA TYR A 172 -2.12 -19.75 -8.46
C TYR A 172 -2.32 -18.26 -8.15
N SER A 173 -2.25 -17.38 -9.16
CA SER A 173 -2.48 -15.94 -9.00
C SER A 173 -3.93 -15.62 -8.62
N ASN A 174 -4.90 -16.33 -9.21
CA ASN A 174 -6.31 -16.26 -8.83
C ASN A 174 -6.52 -16.69 -7.36
N LEU A 175 -5.88 -17.78 -6.95
CA LEU A 175 -5.94 -18.25 -5.56
C LEU A 175 -5.31 -17.24 -4.59
N PHE A 176 -4.19 -16.64 -4.96
CA PHE A 176 -3.57 -15.56 -4.18
C PHE A 176 -4.50 -14.35 -4.04
N ALA A 177 -5.15 -13.94 -5.13
CA ALA A 177 -6.12 -12.86 -5.12
C ALA A 177 -7.30 -13.16 -4.18
N LEU A 178 -7.83 -14.39 -4.22
CA LEU A 178 -8.90 -14.83 -3.33
C LEU A 178 -8.51 -14.69 -1.86
N PHE A 179 -7.35 -15.22 -1.46
CA PHE A 179 -6.87 -15.12 -0.08
C PHE A 179 -6.62 -13.67 0.32
N THR A 180 -6.02 -12.88 -0.57
CA THR A 180 -5.76 -11.46 -0.36
C THR A 180 -7.04 -10.68 -0.05
N ILE A 181 -8.07 -10.83 -0.88
CA ILE A 181 -9.30 -10.06 -0.72
C ILE A 181 -10.04 -10.50 0.54
N ILE A 182 -10.15 -11.80 0.78
CA ILE A 182 -10.83 -12.33 1.97
C ILE A 182 -10.11 -11.91 3.26
N ASP A 183 -8.79 -12.04 3.34
CA ASP A 183 -8.02 -11.66 4.53
C ASP A 183 -8.10 -10.15 4.77
N LYS A 184 -8.04 -9.34 3.72
CA LYS A 184 -8.17 -7.88 3.84
C LYS A 184 -9.56 -7.47 4.33
N ASP A 185 -10.62 -8.06 3.78
CA ASP A 185 -11.98 -7.82 4.26
C ASP A 185 -12.13 -8.29 5.72
N ASN A 186 -11.52 -9.41 6.09
CA ASN A 186 -11.51 -9.86 7.48
C ASN A 186 -10.76 -8.87 8.39
N PHE A 187 -9.61 -8.36 7.94
CA PHE A 187 -8.80 -7.42 8.69
C PHE A 187 -9.57 -6.13 9.00
N TYR A 188 -10.15 -5.48 7.99
CA TYR A 188 -10.86 -4.21 8.20
C TYR A 188 -12.22 -4.36 8.90
N ASN A 189 -12.91 -5.49 8.72
CA ASN A 189 -14.23 -5.65 9.36
C ASN A 189 -14.13 -6.17 10.80
N TYR A 190 -13.04 -6.85 11.16
CA TYR A 190 -12.94 -7.54 12.45
C TYR A 190 -11.65 -7.26 13.20
N ARG A 191 -10.47 -7.43 12.58
CA ARG A 191 -9.19 -7.41 13.31
C ARG A 191 -8.73 -6.01 13.67
N CYS A 192 -9.02 -5.00 12.85
CA CYS A 192 -8.63 -3.63 13.14
C CYS A 192 -9.47 -2.98 14.25
N LYS A 193 -10.50 -3.66 14.78
CA LYS A 193 -11.32 -3.14 15.88
C LYS A 193 -10.51 -2.84 17.14
N GLU A 194 -9.41 -3.56 17.36
CA GLU A 194 -8.46 -3.30 18.46
C GLU A 194 -7.68 -1.99 18.29
N LEU A 195 -7.61 -1.45 17.07
CA LEU A 195 -6.89 -0.22 16.72
C LEU A 195 -7.83 0.98 16.56
N THR A 196 -9.14 0.77 16.61
CA THR A 196 -10.16 1.81 16.46
C THR A 196 -10.81 2.11 17.80
N GLU A 197 -11.09 3.37 18.05
CA GLU A 197 -11.89 3.78 19.20
C GLU A 197 -13.37 3.47 18.99
N GLU A 198 -14.12 3.38 20.10
CA GLU A 198 -15.55 3.05 20.08
C GLU A 198 -16.39 4.03 19.23
N ASN A 199 -16.02 5.31 19.23
CA ASN A 199 -16.70 6.33 18.46
C ASN A 199 -15.78 7.53 18.13
N THR A 200 -16.29 8.42 17.28
CA THR A 200 -15.59 9.61 16.78
C THR A 200 -15.16 10.56 17.89
N LEU A 201 -15.99 10.77 18.91
CA LEU A 201 -15.68 11.68 20.01
C LEU A 201 -14.51 11.14 20.85
N THR A 202 -14.52 9.85 21.17
CA THR A 202 -13.40 9.18 21.84
C THR A 202 -12.13 9.32 21.00
N SER A 203 -12.22 9.12 19.68
CA SER A 203 -11.10 9.32 18.75
C SER A 203 -10.50 10.73 18.83
N ILE A 204 -11.33 11.78 18.79
CA ILE A 204 -10.88 13.17 18.89
C ILE A 204 -10.13 13.40 20.21
N ASN A 205 -10.70 12.97 21.33
CA ASN A 205 -10.09 13.16 22.65
C ASN A 205 -8.77 12.38 22.79
N SER A 206 -8.71 11.12 22.34
CA SER A 206 -7.49 10.31 22.34
C SER A 206 -6.38 10.95 21.50
N ILE A 207 -6.70 11.40 20.29
CA ILE A 207 -5.75 12.08 19.39
C ILE A 207 -5.18 13.34 20.06
N LEU A 208 -6.04 14.22 20.57
CA LEU A 208 -5.60 15.47 21.19
C LEU A 208 -4.78 15.22 22.46
N SER A 209 -5.15 14.23 23.26
CA SER A 209 -4.38 13.83 24.44
C SER A 209 -2.97 13.38 24.06
N ILE A 210 -2.85 12.46 23.09
CA ILE A 210 -1.56 11.94 22.62
C ILE A 210 -0.71 13.06 22.01
N LEU A 211 -1.27 13.87 21.11
CA LEU A 211 -0.52 14.95 20.47
C LEU A 211 -0.07 16.01 21.49
N SER A 212 -0.87 16.28 22.52
CA SER A 212 -0.46 17.21 23.59
C SER A 212 0.75 16.74 24.39
N GLN A 213 1.02 15.43 24.43
CA GLN A 213 2.22 14.88 25.08
C GLN A 213 3.49 15.10 24.24
N VAL A 214 3.35 15.07 22.91
CA VAL A 214 4.47 15.19 21.97
C VAL A 214 4.87 16.65 21.72
N TYR A 215 3.90 17.58 21.74
CA TYR A 215 4.12 18.99 21.38
C TYR A 215 4.17 19.96 22.57
N ARG A 216 4.21 19.47 23.81
CA ARG A 216 4.62 20.28 24.97
C ARG A 216 6.15 20.43 24.96
N LYS A 217 6.64 21.47 24.28
CA LYS A 217 7.91 22.11 24.63
C LYS A 217 7.66 23.21 25.64
#